data_AF-A0A7C1CJK1-F1
#
_entry.id   AF-A0A7C1CJK1-F1
#
_cell.length_a   1.000
_cell.length_b   1.000
_cell.length_c   1.000
_cell.angle_alpha   90.00
_cell.angle_beta   90.00
_cell.angle_gamma   90.00
#
_symmetry.space_group_name_H-M   'P 1'
#
loop_
_entity.id
_entity.type
_entity.pdbx_description
1 polymer ?
#
loop_
_entity_poly.entity_id
_entity_poly.type
_entity_poly.pdbx_seq_one_letter_code
_entity_poly.pdbx_strand_id
1 'polypeptide(L)'
;MGDIVDITILYDNTSLRDDLISDWGFACLVESERFAPILFDTGADGRILLINMERLGVEVGRIGSVFISHNHFDHTGGLGAFLQVNPAISVFAPYPCDTIDGAEQVTLVRESFEIGPGILSTGVLNSRSFSRRSRDWSSS
;
A
#
# COMPACT_ATOMS: atom_id res chain seq x y z
N MET A 1 14.61 21.65 3.82
CA MET A 1 13.40 21.45 3.01
C MET A 1 12.62 20.31 3.68
N GLY A 2 11.33 20.44 3.93
CA GLY A 2 10.54 19.32 4.47
C GLY A 2 10.35 18.25 3.38
N ASP A 3 10.26 16.99 3.80
CA ASP A 3 9.98 15.89 2.89
C ASP A 3 8.53 16.03 2.38
N ILE A 4 8.35 16.17 1.07
CA ILE A 4 7.03 16.18 0.44
C ILE A 4 6.64 14.74 0.14
N VAL A 5 5.41 14.39 0.52
CA VAL A 5 4.80 13.09 0.23
C VAL A 5 3.53 13.37 -0.56
N ASP A 6 3.48 12.83 -1.77
CA ASP A 6 2.30 12.88 -2.63
C ASP A 6 1.50 11.58 -2.49
N ILE A 7 0.18 11.72 -2.38
CA ILE A 7 -0.75 10.60 -2.28
C ILE A 7 -1.78 10.73 -3.40
N THR A 8 -1.81 9.76 -4.30
CA THR A 8 -2.76 9.70 -5.41
C THR A 8 -3.75 8.56 -5.17
N ILE A 9 -5.03 8.88 -5.10
CA ILE A 9 -6.09 7.87 -4.95
C ILE A 9 -6.27 7.14 -6.28
N LEU A 10 -6.08 5.83 -6.26
CA LEU A 10 -6.20 4.94 -7.43
C LEU A 10 -7.53 4.20 -7.43
N TYR A 11 -8.09 3.94 -6.25
CA TYR A 11 -9.33 3.19 -6.07
C TYR A 11 -10.02 3.71 -4.82
N ASP A 12 -11.29 4.10 -4.95
CA ASP A 12 -12.14 4.54 -3.85
C ASP A 12 -13.61 4.27 -4.19
N ASN A 13 -14.44 4.21 -3.16
CA ASN A 13 -15.89 4.09 -3.26
C ASN A 13 -16.53 5.21 -4.08
N THR A 14 -15.83 6.34 -4.23
CA THR A 14 -16.30 7.51 -4.96
C THR A 14 -15.20 8.07 -5.87
N SER A 15 -15.61 8.75 -6.94
CA SER A 15 -14.68 9.48 -7.80
C SER A 15 -15.20 10.90 -8.04
N LEU A 16 -14.29 11.88 -8.00
CA LEU A 16 -14.55 13.25 -8.45
C LEU A 16 -14.23 13.44 -9.95
N ARG A 17 -13.76 12.38 -10.59
CA ARG A 17 -13.33 12.34 -11.98
C ARG A 17 -14.18 11.35 -12.77
N ASP A 18 -14.82 11.84 -13.82
CA ASP A 18 -15.70 11.03 -14.69
C ASP A 18 -14.93 9.98 -15.50
N ASP A 19 -13.62 10.19 -15.67
CA ASP A 19 -12.73 9.25 -16.32
C ASP A 19 -12.18 8.19 -15.37
N LEU A 20 -12.54 8.12 -14.08
CA LEU A 20 -12.13 7.02 -13.20
C LEU A 20 -13.32 6.12 -12.84
N ILE A 21 -13.03 4.85 -12.58
CA ILE A 21 -14.03 3.88 -12.15
C ILE A 21 -13.97 3.77 -10.63
N SER A 22 -15.05 4.13 -9.94
CA SER A 22 -15.20 3.94 -8.49
C SER A 22 -15.87 2.59 -8.19
N ASP A 23 -15.46 1.95 -7.11
CA ASP A 23 -16.07 0.72 -6.61
C ASP A 23 -15.72 0.55 -5.11
N TRP A 24 -16.38 -0.38 -4.41
CA TRP A 24 -16.13 -0.60 -2.99
C TRP A 24 -14.68 -1.06 -2.72
N GLY A 25 -13.92 -0.25 -2.00
CA GLY A 25 -12.55 -0.57 -1.61
C GLY A 25 -11.62 0.63 -1.66
N PHE A 26 -10.35 0.38 -1.39
CA PHE A 26 -9.34 1.44 -1.34
C PHE A 26 -8.02 1.01 -1.96
N ALA A 27 -7.39 1.94 -2.67
CA ALA A 27 -5.98 1.86 -3.05
C ALA A 27 -5.45 3.27 -3.32
N CYS A 28 -4.19 3.52 -2.94
CA CYS A 28 -3.50 4.74 -3.31
C CYS A 28 -2.02 4.51 -3.63
N LEU A 29 -1.47 5.43 -4.41
CA LEU A 29 -0.03 5.52 -4.66
C LEU A 29 0.56 6.52 -3.68
N VAL A 30 1.62 6.14 -2.98
CA VAL A 30 2.40 7.01 -2.10
C VAL A 30 3.78 7.24 -2.72
N GLU A 31 4.11 8.51 -2.98
CA GLU A 31 5.35 8.91 -3.65
C GLU A 31 6.13 9.94 -2.83
N SER A 32 7.45 9.88 -2.94
CA SER A 32 8.37 10.88 -2.43
C SER A 32 9.71 10.76 -3.15
N GLU A 33 10.51 11.83 -3.16
CA GLU A 33 11.89 11.78 -3.68
C GLU A 33 12.82 10.86 -2.86
N ARG A 34 12.42 10.47 -1.64
CA ARG A 34 13.26 9.71 -0.71
C ARG A 34 13.10 8.20 -0.80
N PHE A 35 12.03 7.71 -1.42
CA PHE A 35 11.73 6.29 -1.50
C PHE A 35 11.03 5.91 -2.80
N ALA A 36 11.16 4.65 -3.20
CA ALA A 36 10.46 4.14 -4.36
C ALA A 36 8.93 4.11 -4.11
N PRO A 37 8.09 4.39 -5.13
CA PRO A 37 6.64 4.46 -4.97
C PRO A 37 6.05 3.21 -4.31
N ILE A 38 5.12 3.43 -3.38
CA ILE A 38 4.42 2.35 -2.67
C ILE A 38 2.97 2.31 -3.15
N LEU A 39 2.53 1.15 -3.62
CA LEU A 39 1.11 0.88 -3.80
C LEU A 39 0.53 0.46 -2.45
N PHE A 40 -0.30 1.30 -1.86
CA PHE A 40 -1.00 1.02 -0.61
C PHE A 40 -2.40 0.49 -0.92
N ASP A 41 -2.67 -0.74 -0.52
CA ASP A 41 -3.86 -1.53 -0.88
C ASP A 41 -4.10 -1.66 -2.39
N THR A 42 -5.10 -2.44 -2.78
CA THR A 42 -5.34 -2.83 -4.18
C THR A 42 -6.81 -2.81 -4.60
N GLY A 43 -7.73 -2.34 -3.73
CA GLY A 43 -9.17 -2.35 -4.01
C GLY A 43 -9.76 -3.77 -4.12
N ALA A 44 -11.01 -3.84 -4.57
CA ALA A 44 -11.74 -5.11 -4.73
C ALA A 44 -11.58 -5.76 -6.12
N ASP A 45 -11.39 -4.97 -7.19
CA ASP A 45 -11.26 -5.49 -8.57
C ASP A 45 -9.96 -5.01 -9.23
N GLY A 46 -9.07 -5.96 -9.53
CA GLY A 46 -7.78 -5.68 -10.16
C GLY A 46 -7.86 -5.05 -11.54
N ARG A 47 -8.95 -5.27 -12.31
CA ARG A 47 -9.13 -4.59 -13.59
C ARG A 47 -9.42 -3.11 -13.40
N ILE A 48 -10.24 -2.76 -12.40
CA ILE A 48 -10.54 -1.37 -12.07
C ILE A 48 -9.26 -0.67 -11.60
N LEU A 49 -8.48 -1.31 -10.73
CA LEU A 49 -7.18 -0.80 -10.30
C LEU A 49 -6.27 -0.49 -11.49
N LEU A 50 -6.05 -1.47 -12.38
CA LEU A 50 -5.15 -1.31 -13.52
C LEU A 50 -5.64 -0.24 -14.52
N ILE A 51 -6.95 -0.16 -14.77
CA ILE A 51 -7.54 0.89 -15.62
C ILE A 51 -7.34 2.28 -15.01
N ASN A 52 -7.59 2.43 -13.71
CA ASN A 52 -7.41 3.73 -13.05
C ASN A 52 -5.94 4.14 -13.03
N MET A 53 -5.01 3.20 -12.79
CA MET A 53 -3.57 3.44 -12.89
C MET A 53 -3.19 3.94 -14.30
N GLU A 54 -3.66 3.28 -15.35
CA GLU A 54 -3.43 3.72 -16.74
C GLU A 54 -3.94 5.14 -16.99
N ARG A 55 -5.18 5.44 -16.57
CA ARG A 55 -5.81 6.76 -16.78
C ARG A 55 -5.16 7.88 -15.96
N LEU A 56 -4.53 7.53 -14.85
CA LEU A 56 -3.73 8.45 -14.03
C LEU A 56 -2.26 8.54 -14.48
N GLY A 57 -1.85 7.77 -15.49
CA GLY A 57 -0.47 7.74 -15.97
C GLY A 57 0.51 7.03 -15.02
N VAL A 58 0.01 6.14 -14.16
CA VAL A 58 0.80 5.34 -13.23
C VAL A 58 1.19 4.03 -13.88
N GLU A 59 2.50 3.82 -14.06
CA GLU A 59 3.04 2.58 -14.60
C GLU A 59 3.31 1.56 -13.49
N VAL A 60 2.76 0.35 -13.62
CA VAL A 60 2.94 -0.76 -12.66
C VAL A 60 4.43 -1.07 -12.42
N GLY A 61 5.27 -0.97 -13.45
CA GLY A 61 6.72 -1.24 -13.34
C GLY A 61 7.50 -0.21 -12.53
N ARG A 62 6.92 0.96 -12.21
CA ARG A 62 7.56 1.99 -11.38
C ARG A 62 7.29 1.79 -9.88
N ILE A 63 6.36 0.92 -9.52
CA ILE A 63 6.03 0.61 -8.13
C ILE A 63 7.19 -0.18 -7.51
N GLY A 64 7.70 0.30 -6.39
CA GLY A 64 8.79 -0.35 -5.65
C GLY A 64 8.31 -1.44 -4.70
N SER A 65 7.14 -1.26 -4.10
CA SER A 65 6.54 -2.25 -3.21
C SER A 65 5.02 -2.11 -3.12
N VAL A 66 4.37 -3.19 -2.69
CA VAL A 66 2.95 -3.18 -2.30
C VAL A 66 2.86 -3.29 -0.78
N PHE A 67 2.02 -2.47 -0.17
CA PHE A 67 1.71 -2.54 1.26
C PHE A 67 0.20 -2.77 1.43
N ILE A 68 -0.17 -3.87 2.07
CA ILE A 68 -1.55 -4.19 2.43
C ILE A 68 -1.81 -3.75 3.86
N SER A 69 -2.86 -2.96 4.06
CA SER A 69 -3.25 -2.39 5.35
C SER A 69 -3.87 -3.42 6.30
N HIS A 70 -4.78 -4.25 5.77
CA HIS A 70 -5.47 -5.33 6.49
C HIS A 70 -6.06 -6.35 5.53
N ASN A 71 -6.37 -7.54 6.03
CA ASN A 71 -6.86 -8.66 5.23
C ASN A 71 -8.38 -8.62 5.05
N HIS A 72 -8.89 -7.61 4.34
CA HIS A 72 -10.25 -7.61 3.81
C HIS A 72 -10.20 -7.53 2.28
N PHE A 73 -11.17 -8.18 1.63
CA PHE A 73 -11.19 -8.34 0.17
C PHE A 73 -11.22 -7.00 -0.59
N ASP A 74 -11.83 -5.98 -0.01
CA ASP A 74 -11.89 -4.62 -0.57
C ASP A 74 -10.57 -3.85 -0.52
N HIS A 75 -9.53 -4.46 0.05
CA HIS A 75 -8.15 -3.96 0.07
C HIS A 75 -7.19 -4.89 -0.68
N THR A 76 -7.51 -6.18 -0.82
CA THR A 76 -6.61 -7.19 -1.39
C THR A 76 -7.08 -7.78 -2.73
N GLY A 77 -8.32 -7.51 -3.14
CA GLY A 77 -8.95 -8.10 -4.31
C GLY A 77 -8.24 -7.78 -5.63
N GLY A 78 -7.58 -6.62 -5.73
CA GLY A 78 -6.81 -6.26 -6.92
C GLY A 78 -5.40 -6.84 -7.00
N LEU A 79 -4.89 -7.41 -5.90
CA LEU A 79 -3.49 -7.84 -5.80
C LEU A 79 -3.14 -8.91 -6.83
N GLY A 80 -4.00 -9.90 -7.07
CA GLY A 80 -3.75 -10.96 -8.04
C GLY A 80 -3.53 -10.45 -9.46
N ALA A 81 -4.35 -9.50 -9.92
CA ALA A 81 -4.20 -8.91 -11.25
C ALA A 81 -2.93 -8.04 -11.34
N PHE A 82 -2.61 -7.32 -10.27
CA PHE A 82 -1.37 -6.54 -10.20
C PHE A 82 -0.12 -7.44 -10.30
N LEU A 83 -0.10 -8.55 -9.56
CA LEU A 83 1.01 -9.50 -9.56
C LEU A 83 1.17 -10.25 -10.89
N GLN A 84 0.12 -10.43 -11.68
CA GLN A 84 0.24 -10.94 -13.04
C GLN A 84 1.07 -10.02 -13.96
N VAL A 85 1.12 -8.71 -13.66
CA VAL A 85 1.91 -7.72 -14.38
C VAL A 85 3.30 -7.54 -13.77
N ASN A 86 3.41 -7.60 -12.43
CA ASN A 86 4.68 -7.46 -11.71
C ASN A 86 4.83 -8.50 -10.58
N PRO A 87 5.20 -9.75 -10.91
CA PRO A 87 5.19 -10.87 -9.94
C PRO A 87 6.34 -10.82 -8.93
N ALA A 88 7.46 -10.18 -9.30
CA ALA A 88 8.69 -10.16 -8.50
C ALA A 88 8.69 -9.05 -7.43
N ILE A 89 7.64 -8.25 -7.33
CA ILE A 89 7.56 -7.13 -6.40
C ILE A 89 7.48 -7.61 -4.94
N SER A 90 8.08 -6.84 -4.03
CA SER A 90 7.94 -7.08 -2.60
C SER A 90 6.55 -6.67 -2.11
N VAL A 91 5.85 -7.61 -1.48
CA VAL A 91 4.55 -7.39 -0.84
C VAL A 91 4.71 -7.44 0.67
N PHE A 92 4.30 -6.37 1.34
CA PHE A 92 4.19 -6.29 2.79
C PHE A 92 2.72 -6.41 3.18
N ALA A 93 2.38 -7.36 4.04
CA ALA A 93 0.99 -7.60 4.42
C ALA A 93 0.89 -7.98 5.90
N PRO A 94 -0.25 -7.73 6.57
CA PRO A 94 -0.40 -8.03 7.98
C PRO A 94 -0.54 -9.53 8.21
N TYR A 95 -0.06 -10.03 9.35
CA TYR A 95 -0.37 -11.40 9.77
C TYR A 95 -1.66 -11.42 10.60
N PRO A 96 -2.60 -12.35 10.35
CA PRO A 96 -2.65 -13.25 9.20
C PRO A 96 -3.19 -12.55 7.94
N CYS A 97 -2.68 -12.95 6.77
CA CYS A 97 -3.24 -12.57 5.48
C CYS A 97 -3.14 -13.78 4.55
N ASP A 98 -4.28 -14.25 4.09
CA ASP A 98 -4.46 -15.43 3.25
C ASP A 98 -4.68 -15.07 1.76
N THR A 99 -4.71 -13.78 1.43
CA THR A 99 -5.05 -13.26 0.09
C THR A 99 -3.82 -12.91 -0.77
N ILE A 100 -2.64 -13.45 -0.46
CA ILE A 100 -1.35 -13.09 -1.11
C ILE A 100 -0.87 -14.19 -2.08
N ASP A 101 -1.80 -14.91 -2.70
CA ASP A 101 -1.46 -15.92 -3.70
C ASP A 101 -0.86 -15.26 -4.94
N GLY A 102 0.31 -15.76 -5.38
CA GLY A 102 0.99 -15.32 -6.60
C GLY A 102 2.13 -14.31 -6.41
N ALA A 103 2.38 -13.82 -5.19
CA ALA A 103 3.53 -12.97 -4.91
C ALA A 103 4.78 -13.83 -4.67
N GLU A 104 5.88 -13.52 -5.36
CA GLU A 104 7.15 -14.23 -5.16
C GLU A 104 7.84 -13.83 -3.85
N GLN A 105 7.60 -12.60 -3.38
CA GLN A 105 8.26 -12.02 -2.22
C GLN A 105 7.24 -11.43 -1.24
N VAL A 106 6.96 -12.15 -0.15
CA VAL A 106 5.98 -11.73 0.87
C VAL A 106 6.64 -11.57 2.24
N THR A 107 6.44 -10.40 2.84
CA THR A 107 6.80 -10.13 4.24
C THR A 107 5.52 -9.98 5.07
N LEU A 108 5.27 -10.95 5.95
CA LEU A 108 4.14 -10.90 6.88
C LEU A 108 4.51 -10.09 8.12
N VAL A 109 3.78 -9.01 8.35
CA VAL A 109 4.02 -8.01 9.37
C VAL A 109 3.14 -8.27 10.58
N ARG A 110 3.75 -8.37 11.76
CA ARG A 110 3.03 -8.51 13.05
C ARG A 110 3.19 -7.27 13.91
N GLU A 111 4.42 -6.84 14.06
CA GLU A 111 4.82 -5.72 14.92
C GLU A 111 5.27 -4.54 14.05
N SER A 112 5.54 -3.41 14.70
CA SER A 112 6.08 -2.25 14.00
C SER A 112 7.38 -2.58 13.30
N PHE A 113 7.53 -2.15 12.05
CA PHE A 113 8.73 -2.39 11.26
C PHE A 113 8.99 -1.23 10.30
N GLU A 114 10.23 -1.14 9.82
CA GLU A 114 10.64 -0.19 8.81
C GLU A 114 10.54 -0.85 7.43
N ILE A 115 9.70 -0.31 6.55
CA ILE A 115 9.53 -0.77 5.16
C ILE A 115 10.76 -0.38 4.33
N GLY A 116 11.29 0.81 4.61
CA GLY A 116 12.47 1.39 4.00
C GLY A 116 12.86 2.67 4.74
N PRO A 117 14.00 3.30 4.40
CA PRO A 117 14.54 4.43 5.15
C PRO A 117 13.51 5.53 5.42
N GLY A 118 13.10 5.70 6.67
CA GLY A 118 12.14 6.72 7.09
C GLY A 118 10.65 6.38 6.86
N ILE A 119 10.34 5.15 6.44
CA ILE A 119 8.96 4.66 6.25
C ILE A 119 8.70 3.56 7.29
N LEU A 120 7.86 3.88 8.27
CA LEU A 120 7.52 2.96 9.35
C LEU A 120 6.07 2.50 9.25
N SER A 121 5.86 1.19 9.40
CA SER A 121 4.57 0.63 9.72
C SER A 121 4.43 0.44 11.23
N THR A 122 3.22 0.64 11.74
CA THR A 122 2.88 0.33 13.14
C THR A 122 2.80 -1.17 13.42
N GLY A 123 2.78 -2.00 12.37
CA GLY A 123 2.36 -3.38 12.47
C GLY A 123 0.85 -3.48 12.70
N VAL A 124 0.40 -4.68 13.09
CA VAL A 124 -1.02 -4.95 13.32
C VAL A 124 -1.48 -4.20 14.57
N LEU A 125 -2.42 -3.27 14.40
CA LEU A 125 -3.00 -2.52 15.51
C LEU A 125 -4.05 -3.39 16.22
N ASN A 126 -3.67 -3.99 17.34
CA ASN A 126 -4.64 -4.59 18.26
C ASN A 126 -5.34 -3.49 19.06
N SER A 127 -6.64 -3.68 19.34
CA SER A 127 -7.47 -2.74 20.13
C SER A 127 -7.04 -2.57 21.60
N ARG A 128 -5.87 -3.08 22.00
CA ARG A 128 -5.30 -2.96 23.34
C ARG A 128 -3.85 -2.49 23.30
N SER A 129 -3.63 -1.36 23.97
CA SER A 129 -2.35 -0.72 24.37
C SER A 129 -1.50 -0.04 23.29
N PHE A 130 -1.80 1.22 23.00
CA PHE A 130 -0.80 2.21 22.62
C PHE A 130 0.00 2.58 23.88
N SER A 131 1.14 1.94 24.14
CA SER A 131 2.11 2.49 25.09
C SER A 131 3.09 3.37 24.31
N ARG A 132 2.94 4.67 24.52
CA ARG A 132 3.74 5.72 23.89
C ARG A 132 5.19 5.57 24.39
N ARG A 133 6.10 5.00 23.59
CA ARG A 133 7.53 5.10 23.88
C ARG A 133 7.98 6.52 23.52
N SER A 134 8.08 7.39 24.52
CA SER A 134 8.78 8.67 24.41
C SER A 134 10.24 8.39 24.11
N ARG A 135 10.72 8.79 22.93
CA ARG A 135 12.16 8.95 22.69
C ARG A 135 12.58 10.24 23.38
N ASP A 136 13.40 10.12 24.42
CA ASP A 136 14.17 11.23 24.97
C ASP A 136 15.15 11.69 23.89
N TRP A 137 15.06 12.97 23.52
CA TRP A 137 16.08 13.67 22.76
C TRP A 137 17.02 14.35 23.75
N SER A 138 18.16 13.72 24.03
CA SER A 138 19.33 14.40 24.59
C SER A 138 20.25 14.80 23.44
N SER A 139 20.19 16.08 23.08
CA SER A 139 21.14 16.75 22.20
C SER A 139 22.55 16.76 22.81
N SER A 140 23.55 16.46 21.98
CA SER A 140 24.96 16.84 22.16
C SER A 140 25.35 17.81 21.06
#